data_AF-A0A9P7CVB3-F1
#
_entry.id   AF-A0A9P7CVB3-F1
#
_cell.length_a   1.000
_cell.length_b   1.000
_cell.length_c   1.000
_cell.angle_alpha   90.00
_cell.angle_beta   90.00
_cell.angle_gamma   90.00
#
_symmetry.space_group_name_H-M   'P 1'
#
loop_
_entity.id
_entity.type
_entity.pdbx_description
1 polymer ?
#
loop_
_entity_poly.entity_id
_entity_poly.type
_entity_poly.pdbx_seq_one_letter_code
_entity_poly.pdbx_strand_id
1 'polypeptide(L)'
;MMKQKTYDEPIKLQTNTFKLDTHPVEAKAPDDDLAEKIRQLDAGVEQAKIGIGKINILQIKNMLKFGTYNSRPQNSTEVNKMITSFENYGRQCFKETNVLAIVIDPKRISSGQDLTGSWNDPMTLAEVEFEDTDPIILASGQHRVVALKRMAQSYLDHEATMEKHIKHLEDISDISEEDVEEHKDLRKRLAAVK
;
A
#
# COMPACT_ATOMS: atom_id res chain seq x y z
N MET A 1 -68.73 -29.02 -63.66
CA MET A 1 -67.92 -28.02 -64.39
C MET A 1 -67.32 -27.05 -63.37
N MET A 2 -66.04 -27.23 -63.04
CA MET A 2 -65.27 -26.32 -62.18
C MET A 2 -64.13 -25.75 -63.01
N LYS A 3 -64.03 -24.41 -63.08
CA LYS A 3 -62.93 -23.70 -63.74
C LYS A 3 -61.78 -23.52 -62.74
N GLN A 4 -60.63 -24.12 -63.02
CA GLN A 4 -59.38 -23.84 -62.31
C GLN A 4 -58.81 -22.49 -62.78
N LYS A 5 -58.46 -21.62 -61.84
CA LYS A 5 -57.70 -20.38 -62.09
C LYS A 5 -56.22 -20.72 -62.11
N THR A 6 -55.54 -20.38 -63.21
CA THR A 6 -54.07 -20.34 -63.32
C THR A 6 -53.56 -19.04 -62.70
N TYR A 7 -52.50 -19.13 -61.91
CA TYR A 7 -51.75 -17.99 -61.39
C TYR A 7 -50.44 -17.89 -62.17
N ASP A 8 -50.37 -16.94 -63.10
CA ASP A 8 -49.13 -16.49 -63.75
C ASP A 8 -48.67 -15.20 -63.07
N GLU A 9 -47.73 -15.29 -62.14
CA GLU A 9 -46.86 -14.14 -61.81
C GLU A 9 -45.41 -14.64 -61.60
N PRO A 10 -44.43 -14.10 -62.34
CA PRO A 10 -43.03 -14.43 -62.12
C PRO A 10 -42.51 -13.77 -60.84
N ILE A 11 -41.90 -14.58 -59.97
CA ILE A 11 -41.23 -14.13 -58.75
C ILE A 11 -40.07 -13.20 -59.13
N LYS A 12 -40.18 -11.91 -58.80
CA LYS A 12 -39.07 -10.95 -58.94
C LYS A 12 -37.99 -11.27 -57.90
N LEU A 13 -36.89 -11.86 -58.35
CA LEU A 13 -35.67 -12.01 -57.56
C LEU A 13 -35.11 -10.61 -57.24
N GLN A 14 -35.22 -10.19 -55.99
CA GLN A 14 -34.50 -9.01 -55.50
C GLN A 14 -33.01 -9.31 -55.58
N THR A 15 -32.30 -8.62 -56.47
CA THR A 15 -30.84 -8.63 -56.53
C THR A 15 -30.28 -8.07 -55.23
N ASN A 16 -29.71 -8.96 -54.41
CA ASN A 16 -28.98 -8.61 -53.20
C ASN A 16 -27.80 -7.70 -53.57
N THR A 17 -27.93 -6.40 -53.32
CA THR A 17 -26.81 -5.44 -53.37
C THR A 17 -26.00 -5.51 -52.08
N PHE A 18 -25.33 -6.63 -51.82
CA PHE A 18 -24.23 -6.65 -50.86
C PHE A 18 -23.01 -6.04 -51.54
N LYS A 19 -22.72 -4.77 -51.26
CA LYS A 19 -21.41 -4.19 -51.56
C LYS A 19 -20.46 -4.65 -50.45
N LEU A 20 -19.48 -5.48 -50.79
CA LEU A 20 -18.37 -5.78 -49.88
C LEU A 20 -17.64 -4.45 -49.60
N ASP A 21 -17.52 -4.11 -48.33
CA ASP A 21 -16.64 -3.03 -47.91
C ASP A 21 -15.19 -3.46 -48.16
N THR A 22 -14.50 -2.78 -49.06
CA THR A 22 -13.12 -3.08 -49.47
C THR A 22 -12.10 -2.19 -48.76
N HIS A 23 -12.51 -1.43 -47.74
CA HIS A 23 -11.55 -0.71 -46.92
C HIS A 23 -10.63 -1.73 -46.21
N PRO A 24 -9.29 -1.58 -46.32
CA PRO A 24 -8.36 -2.45 -45.61
C PRO A 24 -8.58 -2.24 -44.11
N VAL A 25 -9.22 -3.21 -43.46
CA VAL A 25 -9.22 -3.31 -42.01
C VAL A 25 -7.83 -3.82 -41.64
N GLU A 26 -6.93 -2.92 -41.26
CA GLU A 26 -5.68 -3.31 -40.61
C GLU A 26 -6.06 -4.05 -39.32
N ALA A 27 -6.07 -5.37 -39.37
CA ALA A 27 -6.15 -6.22 -38.20
C ALA A 27 -4.85 -6.03 -37.41
N LYS A 28 -4.78 -5.02 -36.56
CA LYS A 28 -3.78 -4.98 -35.50
C LYS A 28 -4.02 -6.23 -34.65
N ALA A 29 -3.12 -7.21 -34.77
CA ALA A 29 -3.21 -8.40 -33.95
C ALA A 29 -3.17 -7.94 -32.48
N PRO A 30 -4.06 -8.45 -31.60
CA PRO A 30 -4.04 -8.10 -30.17
C PRO A 30 -2.66 -8.33 -29.52
N ASP A 31 -1.85 -9.18 -30.12
CA ASP A 31 -0.50 -9.53 -29.67
C ASP A 31 0.55 -8.45 -29.94
N ASP A 32 0.41 -7.63 -30.99
CA ASP A 32 1.37 -6.54 -31.29
C ASP A 32 1.34 -5.46 -30.20
N ASP A 33 0.15 -5.18 -29.67
CA ASP A 33 -0.05 -4.23 -28.56
C ASP A 33 0.49 -4.79 -27.22
N LEU A 34 0.47 -6.12 -27.04
CA LEU A 34 1.05 -6.78 -25.87
C LEU A 34 2.58 -6.80 -25.92
N ALA A 35 3.15 -7.13 -27.08
CA ALA A 35 4.60 -7.13 -27.29
C ALA A 35 5.21 -5.73 -27.14
N GLU A 36 4.49 -4.69 -27.58
CA GLU A 36 4.90 -3.29 -27.38
C GLU A 36 4.84 -2.91 -25.90
N LYS A 37 3.78 -3.30 -25.17
CA LYS A 37 3.67 -3.09 -23.72
C LYS A 37 4.78 -3.80 -22.93
N ILE A 38 5.13 -5.02 -23.32
CA ILE A 38 6.25 -5.76 -22.70
C ILE A 38 7.57 -5.02 -22.94
N ARG A 39 7.85 -4.58 -24.17
CA ARG A 39 9.06 -3.80 -24.48
C ARG A 39 9.13 -2.50 -23.68
N GLN A 40 8.00 -1.82 -23.47
CA GLN A 40 7.94 -0.63 -22.63
C GLN A 40 8.22 -0.95 -21.15
N LEU A 41 7.73 -2.10 -20.65
CA LEU A 41 8.03 -2.55 -19.30
C LEU A 41 9.51 -2.92 -19.14
N ASP A 42 10.09 -3.65 -20.09
CA ASP A 42 11.52 -4.02 -20.07
C ASP A 42 12.41 -2.77 -20.09
N ALA A 43 12.11 -1.81 -20.96
CA ALA A 43 12.80 -0.52 -20.97
C ALA A 43 12.65 0.25 -19.65
N GLY A 44 11.49 0.16 -19.00
CA GLY A 44 11.25 0.74 -17.68
C GLY A 44 12.07 0.05 -16.58
N VAL A 45 12.25 -1.27 -16.66
CA VAL A 45 13.09 -2.04 -15.74
C VAL A 45 14.57 -1.69 -15.92
N GLU A 46 15.05 -1.54 -17.15
CA GLU A 46 16.43 -1.14 -17.44
C GLU A 46 16.76 0.26 -16.91
N GLN A 47 15.78 1.16 -16.87
CA GLN A 47 15.94 2.52 -16.35
C GLN A 47 15.72 2.63 -14.84
N ALA A 48 15.25 1.56 -14.19
CA ALA A 48 14.98 1.57 -12.76
C ALA A 48 16.29 1.70 -11.96
N LYS A 49 16.30 2.62 -10.99
CA LYS A 49 17.41 2.78 -10.05
C LYS A 49 17.07 2.13 -8.73
N ILE A 50 18.02 1.37 -8.19
CA ILE A 50 17.91 0.78 -6.86
C ILE A 50 18.49 1.77 -5.86
N GLY A 51 17.72 2.12 -4.84
CA GLY A 51 18.16 2.94 -3.73
C GLY A 51 17.68 2.38 -2.39
N ILE A 52 18.31 2.83 -1.30
CA ILE A 52 17.97 2.45 0.07
C ILE A 52 17.73 3.74 0.87
N GLY A 53 16.66 3.75 1.66
CA GLY A 53 16.33 4.87 2.53
C GLY A 53 15.43 4.45 3.68
N LYS A 54 15.29 5.34 4.66
CA LYS A 54 14.37 5.18 5.78
C LYS A 54 13.02 5.79 5.42
N ILE A 55 11.96 5.12 5.82
CA ILE A 55 10.60 5.64 5.65
C ILE A 55 9.89 5.54 6.99
N ASN A 56 9.32 6.66 7.42
CA ASN A 56 8.43 6.68 8.56
C ASN A 56 7.03 6.18 8.15
N ILE A 57 6.83 4.85 8.29
CA ILE A 57 5.59 4.14 7.95
C ILE A 57 4.36 4.72 8.68
N LEU A 58 4.53 5.30 9.87
CA LEU A 58 3.43 5.89 10.63
C LEU A 58 2.98 7.23 10.03
N GLN A 59 3.91 8.02 9.49
CA GLN A 59 3.58 9.26 8.79
C GLN A 59 2.85 8.98 7.46
N ILE A 60 3.33 8.00 6.68
CA ILE A 60 2.76 7.68 5.36
C ILE A 60 1.65 6.61 5.41
N LYS A 61 1.08 6.35 6.59
CA LYS A 61 0.21 5.19 6.87
C LYS A 61 -0.98 5.01 5.91
N ASN A 62 -1.48 6.10 5.34
CA ASN A 62 -2.63 6.16 4.42
C ASN A 62 -2.23 5.97 2.96
N MET A 63 -0.94 6.15 2.64
CA MET A 63 -0.39 5.96 1.30
C MET A 63 -0.14 4.47 1.02
N LEU A 64 0.08 3.65 2.04
CA LEU A 64 0.51 2.25 1.84
C LEU A 64 -0.63 1.34 1.36
N LYS A 65 -0.43 0.74 0.18
CA LYS A 65 -1.30 -0.29 -0.39
C LYS A 65 -0.58 -1.63 -0.50
N PHE A 66 -1.28 -2.71 -0.18
CA PHE A 66 -0.81 -4.09 -0.24
C PHE A 66 -1.72 -4.91 -1.16
N GLY A 67 -1.22 -6.05 -1.62
CA GLY A 67 -2.03 -7.04 -2.34
C GLY A 67 -2.01 -6.93 -3.86
N THR A 68 -1.42 -5.87 -4.43
CA THR A 68 -1.30 -5.73 -5.90
C THR A 68 -0.37 -6.77 -6.51
N TYR A 69 0.83 -6.95 -5.93
CA TYR A 69 1.84 -7.90 -6.45
C TYR A 69 1.84 -9.24 -5.71
N ASN A 70 1.31 -9.27 -4.49
CA ASN A 70 1.25 -10.47 -3.66
C ASN A 70 0.02 -10.42 -2.75
N SER A 71 -1.09 -11.02 -3.21
CA SER A 71 -2.38 -11.02 -2.52
C SER A 71 -2.44 -12.05 -1.38
N ARG A 72 -1.41 -12.13 -0.53
CA ARG A 72 -1.44 -12.99 0.65
C ARG A 72 -2.48 -12.47 1.64
N PRO A 73 -3.40 -13.32 2.14
CA PRO A 73 -4.34 -12.89 3.16
C PRO A 73 -3.60 -12.54 4.45
N GLN A 74 -4.13 -11.55 5.15
CA GLN A 74 -3.63 -11.19 6.47
C GLN A 74 -3.91 -12.35 7.44
N ASN A 75 -2.87 -12.78 8.16
CA ASN A 75 -2.97 -13.85 9.15
C ASN A 75 -2.71 -13.24 10.53
N SER A 76 -3.71 -13.30 11.41
CA SER A 76 -3.64 -12.73 12.76
C SER A 76 -2.53 -13.37 13.61
N THR A 77 -2.31 -14.68 13.49
CA THR A 77 -1.25 -15.38 14.20
C THR A 77 0.13 -14.86 13.82
N GLU A 78 0.37 -14.64 12.53
CA GLU A 78 1.64 -14.07 12.05
C GLU A 78 1.81 -12.60 12.48
N VAL A 79 0.72 -11.82 12.48
CA VAL A 79 0.75 -10.45 13.03
C VAL A 79 1.13 -10.46 14.52
N ASN A 80 0.55 -11.34 15.32
CA ASN A 80 0.83 -11.40 16.75
C ASN A 80 2.28 -11.85 17.02
N LYS A 81 2.81 -12.81 16.26
CA LYS A 81 4.24 -13.18 16.32
C LYS A 81 5.15 -11.98 16.04
N MET A 82 4.79 -11.12 15.08
CA MET A 82 5.55 -9.90 14.78
C MET A 82 5.49 -8.90 15.93
N ILE A 83 4.33 -8.72 16.56
CA ILE A 83 4.19 -7.85 17.75
C ILE A 83 5.13 -8.33 18.87
N THR A 84 5.05 -9.61 19.24
CA THR A 84 5.92 -10.21 20.26
C THR A 84 7.41 -10.09 19.89
N SER A 85 7.74 -10.25 18.61
CA SER A 85 9.11 -10.07 18.14
C SER A 85 9.59 -8.61 18.32
N PHE A 86 8.75 -7.63 18.01
CA PHE A 86 9.07 -6.21 18.21
C PHE A 86 9.23 -5.84 19.68
N GLU A 87 8.41 -6.40 20.56
CA GLU A 87 8.49 -6.19 22.02
C GLU A 87 9.78 -6.79 22.61
N ASN A 88 10.15 -8.01 22.21
CA ASN A 88 11.29 -8.72 22.78
C ASN A 88 12.65 -8.27 22.23
N TYR A 89 12.72 -7.98 20.93
CA TYR A 89 13.99 -7.73 20.24
C TYR A 89 14.14 -6.30 19.72
N GLY A 90 13.14 -5.45 19.95
CA GLY A 90 13.08 -4.11 19.41
C GLY A 90 12.91 -4.08 17.89
N ARG A 91 12.93 -2.85 17.33
CA ARG A 91 12.85 -2.65 15.88
C ARG A 91 14.21 -2.94 15.25
N GLN A 92 14.32 -4.10 14.59
CA GLN A 92 15.51 -4.43 13.79
C GLN A 92 15.46 -3.76 12.41
N CYS A 93 15.27 -2.44 12.39
CA CYS A 93 15.15 -1.61 11.18
C CYS A 93 16.45 -1.52 10.37
N PHE A 94 17.56 -1.97 10.94
CA PHE A 94 18.90 -1.87 10.36
C PHE A 94 19.43 -3.20 9.80
N LYS A 95 18.65 -4.29 9.90
CA LYS A 95 19.01 -5.55 9.26
C LYS A 95 18.53 -5.56 7.82
N GLU A 96 19.44 -5.84 6.90
CA GLU A 96 19.15 -5.94 5.45
C GLU A 96 18.03 -6.94 5.16
N THR A 97 17.96 -8.05 5.90
CA THR A 97 16.91 -9.07 5.78
C THR A 97 15.51 -8.55 6.12
N ASN A 98 15.41 -7.41 6.79
CA ASN A 98 14.16 -6.79 7.20
C ASN A 98 13.74 -5.63 6.29
N VAL A 99 14.44 -5.37 5.20
CA VAL A 99 14.09 -4.32 4.24
C VAL A 99 12.74 -4.63 3.59
N LEU A 100 12.00 -3.57 3.24
CA LEU A 100 10.77 -3.63 2.46
C LEU A 100 11.05 -3.12 1.06
N ALA A 101 10.83 -3.99 0.07
CA ALA A 101 10.88 -3.58 -1.32
C ALA A 101 9.66 -2.72 -1.65
N ILE A 102 9.92 -1.51 -2.14
CA ILE A 102 8.91 -0.54 -2.58
C ILE A 102 9.17 -0.22 -4.06
N VAL A 103 8.11 -0.04 -4.82
CA VAL A 103 8.20 0.45 -6.19
C VAL A 103 7.55 1.82 -6.22
N ILE A 104 8.30 2.82 -6.63
CA ILE A 104 7.83 4.21 -6.70
C ILE A 104 8.39 4.91 -7.94
N ASP A 105 7.60 5.81 -8.52
CA ASP A 105 8.08 6.70 -9.57
C ASP A 105 9.10 7.69 -8.96
N PRO A 106 10.32 7.81 -9.52
CA PRO A 106 11.34 8.72 -9.03
C PRO A 106 10.87 10.18 -8.89
N LYS A 107 9.91 10.63 -9.71
CA LYS A 107 9.35 12.00 -9.63
C LYS A 107 8.61 12.29 -8.32
N ARG A 108 8.26 11.25 -7.57
CA ARG A 108 7.55 11.36 -6.30
C ARG A 108 8.48 11.62 -5.13
N ILE A 109 9.78 11.47 -5.30
CA ILE A 109 10.80 11.66 -4.26
C ILE A 109 11.32 13.09 -4.36
N SER A 110 11.45 13.76 -3.20
CA SER A 110 11.96 15.13 -3.13
C SER A 110 13.27 15.29 -3.89
N SER A 111 13.33 16.32 -4.74
CA SER A 111 14.54 16.64 -5.50
C SER A 111 15.77 16.84 -4.58
N GLY A 112 16.89 16.20 -4.92
CA GLY A 112 18.15 16.31 -4.16
C GLY A 112 18.44 15.18 -3.18
N GLN A 113 17.53 14.20 -3.00
CA GLN A 113 17.81 13.00 -2.22
C GLN A 113 18.61 11.98 -3.03
N ASP A 114 19.86 11.73 -2.65
CA ASP A 114 20.60 10.57 -3.18
C ASP A 114 20.23 9.34 -2.36
N LEU A 115 19.45 8.43 -2.96
CA LEU A 115 19.12 7.12 -2.38
C LEU A 115 20.05 6.00 -2.90
N THR A 116 20.89 6.31 -3.90
CA THR A 116 21.67 5.35 -4.68
C THR A 116 23.14 5.24 -4.25
N GLY A 117 23.55 6.02 -3.25
CA GLY A 117 24.93 6.04 -2.73
C GLY A 117 25.36 4.75 -2.02
N SER A 118 26.65 4.68 -1.68
CA SER A 118 27.22 3.61 -0.86
C SER A 118 26.92 3.85 0.62
N TRP A 119 25.97 3.10 1.17
CA TRP A 119 25.56 3.21 2.57
C TRP A 119 26.37 2.24 3.43
N ASN A 120 27.29 2.76 4.23
CA ASN A 120 28.11 1.94 5.14
C ASN A 120 27.46 1.75 6.52
N ASP A 121 26.47 2.57 6.87
CA ASP A 121 25.80 2.54 8.17
C ASP A 121 24.29 2.79 8.02
N PRO A 122 23.43 1.91 8.54
CA PRO A 122 22.00 2.15 8.59
C PRO A 122 21.58 3.45 9.30
N MET A 123 22.40 4.01 10.18
CA MET A 123 22.16 5.31 10.83
C MET A 123 22.31 6.48 9.86
N THR A 124 23.13 6.35 8.82
CA THR A 124 23.37 7.41 7.82
C THR A 124 22.42 7.38 6.64
N LEU A 125 21.53 6.38 6.57
CA LEU A 125 20.46 6.33 5.57
C LEU A 125 19.58 7.57 5.66
N ALA A 126 19.36 8.22 4.52
CA ALA A 126 18.45 9.34 4.37
C ALA A 126 17.00 8.93 4.64
N GLU A 127 16.22 9.81 5.26
CA GLU A 127 14.77 9.66 5.33
C GLU A 127 14.17 10.08 3.99
N VAL A 128 13.42 9.18 3.36
CA VAL A 128 12.80 9.42 2.06
C VAL A 128 11.64 10.38 2.26
N GLU A 129 11.69 11.49 1.53
CA GLU A 129 10.63 12.49 1.49
C GLU A 129 9.87 12.37 0.19
N PHE A 130 8.54 12.43 0.28
CA PHE A 130 7.66 12.35 -0.88
C PHE A 130 7.08 13.72 -1.20
N GLU A 131 7.06 14.08 -2.49
CA GLU A 131 6.46 15.34 -2.97
C GLU A 131 4.93 15.26 -3.07
N ASP A 132 4.37 14.05 -2.98
CA ASP A 132 2.94 13.78 -3.10
C ASP A 132 2.39 12.92 -1.94
N THR A 133 1.08 12.67 -2.00
CA THR A 133 0.36 11.79 -1.06
C THR A 133 -0.25 10.58 -1.76
N ASP A 134 0.25 10.25 -2.96
CA ASP A 134 -0.31 9.16 -3.76
C ASP A 134 -0.05 7.80 -3.12
N PRO A 135 -0.87 6.79 -3.43
CA PRO A 135 -0.65 5.46 -2.90
C PRO A 135 0.72 4.88 -3.30
N ILE A 136 1.42 4.27 -2.35
CA ILE A 136 2.66 3.52 -2.55
C ILE A 136 2.31 2.04 -2.50
N ILE A 137 2.63 1.33 -3.58
CA ILE A 137 2.34 -0.08 -3.70
C ILE A 137 3.53 -0.87 -3.13
N LEU A 138 3.25 -1.65 -2.09
CA LEU A 138 4.23 -2.48 -1.43
C LEU A 138 4.14 -3.92 -1.96
N ALA A 139 5.29 -4.49 -2.34
CA ALA A 139 5.36 -5.89 -2.77
C ALA A 139 5.30 -6.88 -1.59
N SER A 140 5.65 -6.44 -0.39
CA SER A 140 5.69 -7.28 0.82
C SER A 140 5.50 -6.45 2.10
N GLY A 141 5.50 -7.11 3.26
CA GLY A 141 5.52 -6.43 4.57
C GLY A 141 4.17 -6.14 5.20
N GLN A 142 3.07 -6.65 4.63
CA GLN A 142 1.72 -6.42 5.13
C GLN A 142 1.58 -6.75 6.64
N HIS A 143 2.02 -7.93 7.08
CA HIS A 143 1.91 -8.31 8.50
C HIS A 143 2.76 -7.43 9.43
N ARG A 144 3.95 -6.99 8.97
CA ARG A 144 4.82 -6.07 9.71
C ARG A 144 4.17 -4.71 9.89
N VAL A 145 3.61 -4.14 8.81
CA VAL A 145 2.92 -2.84 8.88
C VAL A 145 1.66 -2.91 9.72
N VAL A 146 0.89 -4.00 9.62
CA VAL A 146 -0.28 -4.20 10.47
C VAL A 146 0.09 -4.35 11.94
N ALA A 147 1.15 -5.10 12.25
CA ALA A 147 1.66 -5.22 13.62
C ALA A 147 2.05 -3.87 14.19
N LEU A 148 2.81 -3.06 13.43
CA LEU A 148 3.18 -1.69 13.84
C LEU A 148 1.96 -0.80 14.07
N LYS A 149 0.94 -0.87 13.21
CA LYS A 149 -0.31 -0.11 13.39
C LYS A 149 -1.05 -0.53 14.66
N ARG A 150 -1.13 -1.83 14.95
CA ARG A 150 -1.76 -2.34 16.19
C ARG A 150 -1.00 -1.90 17.44
N MET A 151 0.33 -1.98 17.41
CA MET A 151 1.15 -1.51 18.54
C MET A 151 1.01 0.00 18.75
N ALA A 152 1.05 0.79 17.67
CA ALA A 152 0.86 2.23 17.75
C ALA A 152 -0.51 2.59 18.35
N GLN A 153 -1.58 1.90 17.92
CA GLN A 153 -2.90 2.09 18.51
C GLN A 153 -2.94 1.68 19.99
N SER A 154 -2.35 0.54 20.35
CA SER A 154 -2.29 0.08 21.73
C SER A 154 -1.56 1.08 22.65
N TYR A 155 -0.52 1.75 22.15
CA TYR A 155 0.18 2.79 22.91
C TYR A 155 -0.67 4.05 23.07
N LEU A 156 -1.40 4.48 22.03
CA LEU A 156 -2.34 5.60 22.12
C LEU A 156 -3.49 5.31 23.10
N ASP A 157 -4.01 4.08 23.10
CA ASP A 157 -5.07 3.66 24.01
C ASP A 157 -4.56 3.63 25.46
N HIS A 158 -3.31 3.20 25.66
CA HIS A 158 -2.66 3.21 26.97
C HIS A 158 -2.42 4.63 27.48
N GLU A 159 -1.94 5.54 26.61
CA GLU A 159 -1.80 6.97 26.91
C GLU A 159 -3.14 7.57 27.35
N ALA A 160 -4.20 7.39 26.56
CA ALA A 160 -5.53 7.88 26.89
C ALA A 160 -6.09 7.31 28.20
N THR A 161 -5.74 6.06 28.53
CA THR A 161 -6.14 5.42 29.79
C THR A 161 -5.40 6.05 30.98
N MET A 162 -4.09 6.29 30.84
CA MET A 162 -3.30 6.99 31.86
C MET A 162 -3.82 8.40 32.10
N GLU A 163 -4.14 9.14 31.03
CA GLU A 163 -4.70 10.50 31.15
C GLU A 163 -6.07 10.51 31.86
N LYS A 164 -6.95 9.54 31.56
CA LYS A 164 -8.22 9.40 32.28
C LYS A 164 -8.02 9.06 33.75
N HIS A 165 -7.04 8.22 34.07
CA HIS A 165 -6.76 7.85 35.45
C HIS A 165 -6.20 9.02 36.26
N ILE A 166 -5.26 9.78 35.68
CA ILE A 166 -4.75 11.02 36.26
C ILE A 166 -5.91 11.98 36.57
N LYS A 167 -6.80 12.20 35.61
CA LYS A 167 -7.97 13.07 35.81
C LYS A 167 -8.90 12.57 36.91
N HIS A 168 -9.12 11.25 36.99
CA HIS A 168 -9.94 10.68 38.05
C HIS A 168 -9.34 10.96 39.44
N LEU A 169 -8.03 10.75 39.60
CA LEU A 169 -7.32 11.03 40.86
C LEU A 169 -7.35 12.53 41.22
N GLU A 170 -7.38 13.42 40.22
CA GLU A 170 -7.54 14.88 40.42
C GLU A 170 -8.96 15.27 40.86
N ASP A 171 -9.99 14.49 40.50
CA ASP A 171 -11.40 14.76 40.80
C ASP A 171 -11.86 14.18 42.15
N ILE A 172 -11.05 13.36 42.83
CA ILE A 172 -11.37 12.78 44.15
C ILE A 172 -11.22 13.82 45.26
N SER A 173 -12.23 13.95 46.12
CA SER A 173 -12.23 14.92 47.22
C SER A 173 -11.39 14.51 48.43
N ASP A 174 -11.32 13.20 48.72
CA ASP A 174 -10.56 12.63 49.82
C ASP A 174 -9.47 11.71 49.25
N ILE A 175 -8.31 12.30 48.99
CA ILE A 175 -7.15 11.63 48.39
C ILE A 175 -6.30 11.00 49.50
N SER A 176 -5.96 9.72 49.36
CA SER A 176 -5.02 9.04 50.26
C SER A 176 -3.55 9.31 49.88
N GLU A 177 -2.60 9.05 50.78
CA GLU A 177 -1.16 9.16 50.45
C GLU A 177 -0.75 8.19 49.32
N GLU A 178 -1.44 7.05 49.19
CA GLU A 178 -1.23 6.07 48.12
C GLU A 178 -1.66 6.64 46.75
N ASP A 179 -2.81 7.32 46.71
CA ASP A 179 -3.32 7.98 45.49
C ASP A 179 -2.39 9.11 45.02
N VAL A 180 -1.77 9.84 45.94
CA VAL A 180 -0.79 10.90 45.60
C VAL A 180 0.46 10.30 44.95
N GLU A 181 0.94 9.16 45.45
CA GLU A 181 2.13 8.49 44.91
C GLU A 181 1.82 7.84 43.56
N GLU A 182 0.64 7.23 43.41
CA GLU A 182 0.17 6.70 42.12
C GLU A 182 0.04 7.81 41.07
N HIS A 183 -0.54 8.95 41.43
CA HIS A 183 -0.65 10.10 40.53
C HIS A 183 0.72 10.63 40.06
N LYS A 184 1.71 10.70 40.96
CA LYS A 184 3.08 11.09 40.61
C LYS A 184 3.73 10.08 39.66
N ASP A 185 3.59 8.79 39.92
CA ASP A 185 4.16 7.74 39.08
C ASP A 185 3.51 7.73 37.69
N LEU A 186 2.18 7.87 37.60
CA LEU A 186 1.45 7.99 36.33
C LEU A 186 1.90 9.21 35.52
N ARG A 187 2.06 10.38 36.15
CA ARG A 187 2.60 11.58 35.47
C ARG A 187 4.03 11.38 34.99
N LYS A 188 4.87 10.72 35.78
CA LYS A 188 6.25 10.40 35.39
C LYS A 188 6.29 9.44 34.19
N ARG A 189 5.43 8.43 34.18
CA ARG A 189 5.28 7.48 33.06
C ARG A 189 4.77 8.19 31.81
N LEU A 190 3.75 9.03 31.93
CA LEU A 190 3.20 9.82 30.80
C LEU A 190 4.26 10.77 30.21
N ALA A 191 5.06 11.42 31.06
CA ALA A 191 6.14 12.30 30.63
C ALA A 191 7.29 11.56 29.92
N ALA A 192 7.43 10.25 30.12
CA ALA A 192 8.41 9.43 29.39
C ALA A 192 7.90 8.96 28.01
N VAL A 193 6.60 9.11 27.74
CA VAL A 193 5.95 8.71 26.49
C VAL A 193 5.81 9.90 25.52
N LYS A 194 5.71 11.13 26.03
CA LYS A 194 5.64 12.38 25.26
C LYS A 194 7.03 12.92 24.91
#